data_AF-K6IDY9-F1
#
_entry.id   AF-K6IDY9-F1
#
_cell.length_a   1.000
_cell.length_b   1.000
_cell.length_c   1.000
_cell.angle_alpha   90.00
_cell.angle_beta   90.00
_cell.angle_gamma   90.00
#
_symmetry.space_group_name_H-M   'P 1'
#
loop_
_entity.id
_entity.type
_entity.pdbx_description
1 polymer ?
#
loop_
_entity_poly.entity_id
_entity_poly.type
_entity_poly.pdbx_seq_one_letter_code
_entity_poly.pdbx_strand_id
1 'polypeptide(L)'
;MSYNVSPYNETSIVLSGGGEITLPIHLSTIGLHERLSKIQDKLELAIEQHTIAFNETNHVISELYESYKLLVLEDAVSFVDFCKDLTQYVSEKDCTLFVKKQKEARKYGDKILTLLREKFQVTVFESEKYIEVLNRIPFFYPDFSNIFKFLNEVELATKRNPGESSRKK
;
A
#
# COMPACT_ATOMS: atom_id res chain seq x y z
N MET A 1 -11.71 -26.92 35.16
CA MET A 1 -12.06 -25.58 34.63
C MET A 1 -11.54 -25.49 33.23
N SER A 2 -12.42 -25.59 32.24
CA SER A 2 -12.09 -25.38 30.82
C SER A 2 -11.87 -23.89 30.61
N TYR A 3 -10.61 -23.46 30.53
CA TYR A 3 -10.30 -22.14 30.04
C TYR A 3 -10.71 -22.11 28.56
N ASN A 4 -11.82 -21.43 28.26
CA ASN A 4 -12.14 -21.01 26.90
C ASN A 4 -11.10 -19.97 26.49
N VAL A 5 -9.94 -20.44 26.02
CA VAL A 5 -8.95 -19.58 25.39
C VAL A 5 -9.49 -19.27 24.01
N SER A 6 -10.11 -18.10 23.85
CA SER A 6 -10.46 -17.58 22.54
C SER A 6 -9.20 -17.53 21.67
N PRO A 7 -9.22 -18.01 20.41
CA PRO A 7 -8.03 -18.04 19.55
C PRO A 7 -7.63 -16.65 19.03
N TYR A 8 -8.40 -15.61 19.38
CA TYR A 8 -8.23 -14.22 18.96
C TYR A 8 -8.60 -13.25 20.09
N ASN A 9 -8.09 -12.03 19.99
CA ASN A 9 -8.51 -10.87 20.78
C ASN A 9 -9.32 -9.91 19.92
N GLU A 10 -10.39 -9.34 20.46
CA GLU A 10 -11.07 -8.22 19.79
C GLU A 10 -10.30 -6.93 20.05
N THR A 11 -10.02 -6.17 19.01
CA THR A 11 -9.41 -4.85 19.12
C THR A 11 -10.17 -3.85 18.27
N SER A 12 -10.44 -2.70 18.86
CA SER A 12 -10.95 -1.55 18.12
C SER A 12 -9.83 -0.73 17.51
N ILE A 13 -9.96 -0.42 16.22
CA ILE A 13 -9.01 0.39 15.44
C ILE A 13 -9.77 1.58 14.87
N VAL A 14 -9.16 2.77 14.94
CA VAL A 14 -9.76 4.00 14.40
C VAL A 14 -9.29 4.17 12.95
N LEU A 15 -10.25 4.32 12.04
CA LEU A 15 -9.94 4.50 10.61
C LEU A 15 -9.52 5.95 10.30
N SER A 16 -8.63 6.10 9.31
CA SER A 16 -8.29 7.40 8.72
C SER A 16 -9.54 7.99 8.05
N GLY A 17 -10.17 8.99 8.67
CA GLY A 17 -11.44 9.57 8.23
C GLY A 17 -12.56 9.51 9.27
N GLY A 18 -12.32 8.86 10.41
CA GLY A 18 -13.30 8.68 11.48
C GLY A 18 -14.06 7.36 11.36
N GLY A 19 -14.56 6.89 12.49
CA GLY A 19 -15.14 5.55 12.63
C GLY A 19 -14.19 4.58 13.31
N GLU A 20 -14.74 3.81 14.23
CA GLU A 20 -14.05 2.77 14.98
C GLU A 20 -14.53 1.41 14.47
N ILE A 21 -13.59 0.49 14.24
CA ILE A 21 -13.91 -0.85 13.77
C ILE A 21 -13.29 -1.88 14.69
N THR A 22 -14.10 -2.84 15.11
CA THR A 22 -13.63 -3.95 15.95
C THR A 22 -13.23 -5.11 15.06
N LEU A 23 -11.99 -5.56 15.21
CA LEU A 23 -11.43 -6.69 14.48
C LEU A 23 -11.03 -7.81 15.44
N PRO A 24 -11.32 -9.08 15.09
CA PRO A 24 -10.75 -10.21 15.78
C PRO A 24 -9.31 -10.43 15.30
N ILE A 25 -8.34 -10.22 16.16
CA ILE A 25 -6.91 -10.26 15.85
C ILE A 25 -6.29 -11.53 16.45
N HIS A 26 -5.47 -12.23 15.68
CA HIS A 26 -4.75 -13.41 16.15
C HIS A 26 -3.85 -13.09 17.36
N LEU A 27 -3.80 -14.03 18.30
CA LEU A 27 -2.88 -13.95 19.44
C LEU A 27 -1.42 -14.00 18.99
N SER A 28 -0.56 -13.26 19.70
CA SER A 28 0.88 -13.28 19.53
C SER A 28 1.44 -14.69 19.68
N THR A 29 2.05 -15.23 18.62
CA THR A 29 2.74 -16.53 18.62
C THR A 29 4.01 -16.44 17.79
N ILE A 30 5.01 -17.28 18.08
CA ILE A 30 6.27 -17.32 17.30
C ILE A 30 5.97 -17.53 15.81
N GLY A 31 5.08 -18.48 15.47
CA GLY A 31 4.69 -18.74 14.09
C GLY A 31 3.91 -17.60 13.41
N LEU A 32 3.25 -16.71 14.17
CA LEU A 32 2.68 -15.47 13.63
C LEU A 32 3.80 -14.50 13.26
N HIS A 33 4.75 -14.26 14.17
CA HIS A 33 5.88 -13.35 13.94
C HIS A 33 6.75 -13.79 12.76
N GLU A 34 7.03 -15.09 12.62
CA GLU A 34 7.78 -15.61 11.47
C GLU A 34 7.07 -15.35 10.13
N ARG A 35 5.74 -15.51 10.08
CA ARG A 35 4.95 -15.23 8.88
C ARG A 35 4.95 -13.74 8.56
N LEU A 36 4.76 -12.89 9.56
CA LEU A 36 4.79 -11.43 9.41
C LEU A 36 6.17 -10.94 8.95
N SER A 37 7.26 -11.48 9.50
CA SER A 37 8.62 -11.15 9.08
C SER A 37 8.86 -11.49 7.61
N LYS A 38 8.45 -12.68 7.16
CA LYS A 38 8.57 -13.07 5.74
C LYS A 38 7.76 -12.18 4.80
N ILE A 39 6.61 -11.68 5.25
CA ILE A 39 5.80 -10.72 4.47
C ILE A 39 6.52 -9.36 4.44
N GLN A 40 7.05 -8.92 5.58
CA GLN A 40 7.78 -7.66 5.70
C GLN A 40 9.01 -7.63 4.78
N ASP A 41 9.82 -8.68 4.74
CA ASP A 41 10.99 -8.77 3.84
C ASP A 41 10.59 -8.64 2.36
N LYS A 42 9.51 -9.31 1.96
CA LYS A 42 8.98 -9.23 0.59
C LYS A 42 8.41 -7.85 0.27
N LEU A 43 7.81 -7.21 1.27
CA LEU A 43 7.16 -5.90 1.16
C LEU A 43 8.21 -4.81 0.98
N GLU A 44 9.30 -4.85 1.75
CA GLU A 44 10.45 -3.95 1.59
C GLU A 44 11.05 -4.03 0.19
N LEU A 45 11.30 -5.25 -0.30
CA LEU A 45 11.79 -5.45 -1.67
C LEU A 45 10.80 -4.92 -2.72
N ALA A 46 9.50 -5.12 -2.54
CA ALA A 46 8.50 -4.63 -3.48
C ALA A 46 8.40 -3.09 -3.48
N ILE A 47 8.53 -2.45 -2.32
CA ILE A 47 8.57 -0.98 -2.18
C ILE A 47 9.81 -0.40 -2.88
N GLU A 48 10.97 -1.03 -2.69
CA GLU A 48 12.20 -0.61 -3.36
C GLU A 48 12.05 -0.69 -4.88
N GLN A 49 11.59 -1.83 -5.40
CA GLN A 49 11.34 -2.04 -6.82
C GLN A 49 10.33 -1.03 -7.40
N HIS A 50 9.23 -0.80 -6.68
CA HIS A 50 8.21 0.17 -7.07
C HIS A 50 8.78 1.59 -7.11
N THR A 51 9.51 1.99 -6.08
CA THR A 51 10.10 3.34 -5.97
C THR A 51 11.06 3.62 -7.12
N ILE A 52 11.94 2.67 -7.44
CA ILE A 52 12.89 2.80 -8.55
C ILE A 52 12.11 2.93 -9.87
N ALA A 53 11.21 1.98 -10.18
CA ALA A 53 10.46 1.99 -11.43
C ALA A 53 9.57 3.24 -11.59
N PHE A 54 8.97 3.72 -10.50
CA PHE A 54 8.14 4.91 -10.48
C PHE A 54 8.97 6.18 -10.73
N ASN A 55 10.13 6.30 -10.08
CA ASN A 55 11.04 7.43 -10.28
C ASN A 55 11.60 7.46 -11.71
N GLU A 56 11.97 6.30 -12.27
CA GLU A 56 12.38 6.21 -13.67
C GLU A 56 11.26 6.63 -14.63
N THR A 57 10.02 6.21 -14.35
CA THR A 57 8.86 6.59 -15.17
C THR A 57 8.62 8.10 -15.12
N ASN A 58 8.73 8.71 -13.93
CA ASN A 58 8.59 10.16 -13.74
C ASN A 58 9.72 10.95 -14.41
N HIS A 59 10.94 10.42 -14.39
CA HIS A 59 12.07 11.02 -15.08
C HIS A 59 11.82 11.05 -16.60
N VAL A 60 11.43 9.91 -17.18
CA VAL A 60 11.12 9.80 -18.62
C VAL A 60 10.04 10.79 -19.05
N ILE A 61 8.92 10.87 -18.33
CA ILE A 61 7.85 11.81 -18.72
C ILE A 61 8.29 13.28 -18.59
N SER A 62 9.15 13.59 -17.62
CA SER A 62 9.71 14.93 -17.47
C SER A 62 10.63 15.28 -18.64
N GLU A 63 11.51 14.37 -19.05
CA GLU A 63 12.39 14.57 -20.22
C GLU A 63 11.60 14.74 -21.52
N LEU A 64 10.53 13.97 -21.69
CA LEU A 64 9.63 14.11 -22.84
C LEU A 64 8.95 15.48 -22.85
N TYR A 65 8.53 15.97 -21.69
CA TYR A 65 7.91 17.30 -21.57
C TYR A 65 8.90 18.43 -21.82
N GLU A 66 10.13 18.34 -21.29
CA GLU A 66 11.19 19.32 -21.57
C GLU A 66 11.51 19.36 -23.08
N SER A 67 11.63 18.19 -23.71
CA SER A 67 11.87 18.08 -25.14
C SER A 67 10.73 18.69 -25.96
N TYR A 68 9.48 18.44 -25.57
CA TYR A 68 8.31 19.07 -26.16
C TYR A 68 8.38 20.61 -26.05
N LYS A 69 8.63 21.15 -24.87
CA LYS A 69 8.73 22.61 -24.65
C LYS A 69 9.77 23.27 -25.55
N LEU A 70 10.92 22.62 -25.78
CA LEU A 70 11.96 23.14 -26.67
C LEU A 70 11.51 23.21 -28.14
N LEU A 71 10.54 22.38 -28.56
CA LEU A 71 10.03 22.36 -29.93
C LEU A 71 8.92 23.39 -30.18
N VAL A 72 8.04 23.63 -29.19
CA VAL A 72 6.89 24.55 -29.32
C VAL A 72 7.12 25.95 -28.75
N LEU A 73 8.24 26.20 -28.08
CA LEU A 73 8.62 27.52 -27.54
C LEU A 73 7.53 28.13 -26.63
N GLU A 74 6.87 29.23 -27.04
CA GLU A 74 5.94 30.00 -26.20
C GLU A 74 4.55 29.37 -26.05
N ASP A 75 4.18 28.43 -26.93
CA ASP A 75 2.83 27.83 -26.98
C ASP A 75 2.73 26.46 -26.28
N ALA A 76 3.67 26.13 -25.40
CA ALA A 76 3.68 24.85 -24.71
C ALA A 76 2.48 24.70 -23.75
N VAL A 77 1.77 23.56 -23.85
CA VAL A 77 0.70 23.21 -22.90
C VAL A 77 1.24 22.95 -21.50
N SER A 78 0.35 22.99 -20.50
CA SER A 78 0.70 22.62 -19.13
C SER A 78 1.17 21.17 -19.03
N PHE A 79 2.03 20.84 -18.06
CA PHE A 79 2.47 19.46 -17.81
C PHE A 79 1.30 18.50 -17.55
N VAL A 80 0.24 18.99 -16.90
CA VAL A 80 -0.95 18.19 -16.61
C VAL A 80 -1.69 17.85 -17.90
N ASP A 81 -1.85 18.80 -18.82
CA ASP A 81 -2.53 18.55 -20.09
C ASP A 81 -1.67 17.72 -21.04
N PHE A 82 -0.35 17.92 -21.02
CA PHE A 82 0.61 17.05 -21.70
C PHE A 82 0.48 15.58 -21.27
N CYS A 83 0.36 15.33 -19.96
CA CYS A 83 0.21 13.98 -19.42
C CYS A 83 -1.16 13.34 -19.73
N LYS A 84 -2.21 14.13 -20.00
CA LYS A 84 -3.55 13.60 -20.32
C LYS A 84 -3.60 12.95 -21.69
N ASP A 85 -2.88 13.51 -22.66
CA ASP A 85 -2.83 12.96 -24.02
C ASP A 85 -1.42 13.06 -24.62
N LEU A 86 -0.51 12.23 -24.09
CA LEU A 86 0.85 12.09 -24.59
C LEU A 86 0.93 11.88 -26.10
N THR A 87 -0.05 11.19 -26.69
CA THR A 87 -0.01 10.79 -28.10
C THR A 87 -0.06 11.98 -29.06
N GLN A 88 -0.55 13.13 -28.60
CA GLN A 88 -0.57 14.37 -29.37
C GLN A 88 0.78 15.08 -29.42
N TYR A 89 1.67 14.81 -28.46
CA TYR A 89 2.88 15.61 -28.23
C TYR A 89 4.17 14.82 -28.37
N VAL A 90 4.09 13.49 -28.30
CA VAL A 90 5.25 12.60 -28.21
C VAL A 90 5.16 11.53 -29.30
N SER A 91 6.31 11.08 -29.80
CA SER A 91 6.37 10.04 -30.82
C SER A 91 5.70 8.73 -30.34
N GLU A 92 5.16 7.93 -31.26
CA GLU A 92 4.55 6.63 -30.94
C GLU A 92 5.53 5.70 -30.20
N LYS A 93 6.80 5.74 -30.59
CA LYS A 93 7.87 4.94 -29.98
C LYS A 93 8.09 5.31 -28.52
N ASP A 94 8.16 6.60 -28.23
CA ASP A 94 8.40 7.11 -26.88
C ASP A 94 7.17 6.92 -25.99
N CYS A 95 5.96 7.11 -26.53
CA CYS A 95 4.70 6.76 -25.87
C CYS A 95 4.68 5.28 -25.47
N THR A 96 5.07 4.39 -26.38
CA THR A 96 5.12 2.94 -26.12
C THR A 96 6.11 2.60 -25.01
N LEU A 97 7.29 3.23 -25.02
CA LEU A 97 8.30 3.04 -23.98
C LEU A 97 7.82 3.54 -22.62
N PHE A 98 7.22 4.72 -22.57
CA PHE A 98 6.64 5.30 -21.36
C PHE A 98 5.55 4.40 -20.78
N VAL A 99 4.59 3.96 -21.60
CA VAL A 99 3.51 3.04 -21.19
C VAL A 99 4.08 1.73 -20.65
N LYS A 100 5.16 1.20 -21.26
CA LYS A 100 5.82 -0.02 -20.76
C LYS A 100 6.40 0.19 -19.36
N LYS A 101 7.13 1.30 -19.12
CA LYS A 101 7.68 1.64 -17.80
C LYS A 101 6.58 1.87 -16.76
N GLN A 102 5.52 2.59 -17.13
CA GLN A 102 4.37 2.81 -16.25
C GLN A 102 3.68 1.49 -15.85
N LYS A 103 3.51 0.55 -16.79
CA LYS A 103 2.97 -0.79 -16.51
C LYS A 103 3.87 -1.57 -15.56
N GLU A 104 5.19 -1.46 -15.71
CA GLU A 104 6.14 -2.10 -14.81
C GLU A 104 6.08 -1.53 -13.40
N ALA A 105 6.08 -0.20 -13.24
CA ALA A 105 5.89 0.45 -11.94
C ALA A 105 4.56 -0.01 -11.30
N ARG A 106 3.46 -0.01 -12.06
CA ARG A 106 2.17 -0.47 -11.58
C ARG A 106 2.18 -1.92 -11.11
N LYS A 107 2.86 -2.82 -11.82
CA LYS A 107 3.02 -4.23 -11.42
C LYS A 107 3.65 -4.37 -10.03
N TYR A 108 4.66 -3.57 -9.71
CA TYR A 108 5.24 -3.56 -8.35
C TYR A 108 4.28 -2.95 -7.32
N GLY A 109 3.52 -1.91 -7.70
CA GLY A 109 2.46 -1.34 -6.86
C GLY A 109 1.36 -2.37 -6.52
N ASP A 110 0.91 -3.15 -7.49
CA ASP A 110 -0.08 -4.20 -7.30
C ASP A 110 0.46 -5.34 -6.40
N LYS A 111 1.76 -5.62 -6.49
CA LYS A 111 2.46 -6.55 -5.60
C LYS A 111 2.49 -6.05 -4.15
N ILE A 112 2.72 -4.76 -3.93
CA ILE A 112 2.62 -4.14 -2.59
C ILE A 112 1.20 -4.35 -2.04
N LEU A 113 0.16 -4.01 -2.80
CA LEU A 113 -1.24 -4.19 -2.37
C LEU A 113 -1.55 -5.66 -2.00
N THR A 114 -1.04 -6.60 -2.79
CA THR A 114 -1.20 -8.03 -2.52
C THR A 114 -0.56 -8.42 -1.19
N LEU A 115 0.68 -7.97 -0.92
CA LEU A 115 1.38 -8.25 0.33
C LEU A 115 0.73 -7.58 1.54
N LEU A 116 0.18 -6.37 1.37
CA LEU A 116 -0.61 -5.69 2.41
C LEU A 116 -1.89 -6.48 2.75
N ARG A 117 -2.57 -7.04 1.75
CA ARG A 117 -3.71 -7.94 1.95
C ARG A 117 -3.30 -9.22 2.67
N GLU A 118 -2.18 -9.85 2.27
CA GLU A 118 -1.65 -11.03 2.97
C GLU A 118 -1.34 -10.71 4.45
N LYS A 119 -0.74 -9.54 4.72
CA LYS A 119 -0.45 -9.08 6.09
C LYS A 119 -1.73 -8.95 6.92
N PHE A 120 -2.81 -8.42 6.34
CA PHE A 120 -4.12 -8.37 6.99
C PHE A 120 -4.66 -9.77 7.28
N GLN A 121 -4.63 -10.68 6.30
CA GLN A 121 -5.15 -12.04 6.44
C GLN A 121 -4.39 -12.86 7.48
N VAL A 122 -3.09 -12.57 7.68
CA VAL A 122 -2.27 -13.21 8.71
C VAL A 122 -2.58 -12.65 10.10
N THR A 123 -2.97 -11.38 10.22
CA THR A 123 -3.21 -10.71 11.50
C THR A 123 -4.65 -10.83 12.00
N VAL A 124 -5.64 -10.86 11.10
CA VAL A 124 -7.06 -10.88 11.43
C VAL A 124 -7.62 -12.31 11.34
N PHE A 125 -8.24 -12.77 12.42
CA PHE A 125 -8.93 -14.05 12.47
C PHE A 125 -10.19 -14.02 11.60
N GLU A 126 -10.43 -15.07 10.81
CA GLU A 126 -11.53 -15.09 9.81
C GLU A 126 -11.54 -13.84 8.89
N SER A 127 -10.35 -13.39 8.48
CA SER A 127 -10.11 -12.15 7.72
C SER A 127 -11.03 -11.92 6.52
N GLU A 128 -11.49 -12.97 5.85
CA GLU A 128 -12.40 -12.85 4.70
C GLU A 128 -13.72 -12.14 5.06
N LYS A 129 -14.20 -12.28 6.31
CA LYS A 129 -15.39 -11.57 6.79
C LYS A 129 -15.17 -10.05 6.97
N TYR A 130 -13.91 -9.63 7.03
CA TYR A 130 -13.49 -8.26 7.34
C TYR A 130 -12.73 -7.60 6.19
N ILE A 131 -12.68 -8.22 5.01
CA ILE A 131 -11.90 -7.69 3.89
C ILE A 131 -12.39 -6.30 3.42
N GLU A 132 -13.69 -6.04 3.54
CA GLU A 132 -14.28 -4.73 3.23
C GLU A 132 -13.72 -3.59 4.09
N VAL A 133 -13.13 -3.90 5.24
CA VAL A 133 -12.43 -2.90 6.07
C VAL A 133 -11.23 -2.32 5.33
N LEU A 134 -10.46 -3.15 4.61
CA LEU A 134 -9.34 -2.67 3.79
C LEU A 134 -9.83 -1.77 2.66
N ASN A 135 -10.96 -2.10 2.03
CA ASN A 135 -11.54 -1.33 0.92
C ASN A 135 -12.03 0.06 1.35
N ARG A 136 -12.32 0.26 2.65
CA ARG A 136 -12.74 1.56 3.21
C ARG A 136 -11.57 2.49 3.48
N ILE A 137 -10.33 2.00 3.47
CA ILE A 137 -9.16 2.83 3.72
C ILE A 137 -8.90 3.69 2.48
N PRO A 138 -8.84 5.02 2.60
CA PRO A 138 -8.54 5.89 1.47
C PRO A 138 -7.20 5.54 0.83
N PHE A 139 -7.22 5.23 -0.46
CA PHE A 139 -6.05 4.88 -1.24
C PHE A 139 -6.00 5.70 -2.53
N PHE A 140 -4.90 6.44 -2.71
CA PHE A 140 -4.64 7.24 -3.88
C PHE A 140 -3.25 6.88 -4.40
N TYR A 141 -3.17 5.97 -5.36
CA TYR A 141 -1.90 5.56 -5.93
C TYR A 141 -1.08 6.78 -6.40
N PRO A 142 0.22 6.87 -6.08
CA PRO A 142 1.07 5.84 -5.46
C PRO A 142 1.20 5.91 -3.92
N ASP A 143 0.33 6.64 -3.23
CA ASP A 143 0.40 6.80 -1.77
C ASP A 143 -0.24 5.63 -1.02
N PHE A 144 0.60 4.86 -0.33
CA PHE A 144 0.21 3.71 0.50
C PHE A 144 0.10 4.04 2.00
N SER A 145 0.36 5.29 2.40
CA SER A 145 0.56 5.69 3.81
C SER A 145 -0.59 5.29 4.73
N ASN A 146 -1.83 5.49 4.29
CA ASN A 146 -3.01 5.16 5.09
C ASN A 146 -3.14 3.65 5.34
N ILE A 147 -2.90 2.84 4.31
CA ILE A 147 -2.98 1.37 4.42
C ILE A 147 -1.85 0.85 5.32
N PHE A 148 -0.64 1.38 5.16
CA PHE A 148 0.49 1.03 6.04
C PHE A 148 0.20 1.38 7.50
N LYS A 149 -0.30 2.60 7.77
CA LYS A 149 -0.64 3.03 9.12
C LYS A 149 -1.67 2.10 9.76
N PHE A 150 -2.75 1.82 9.04
CA PHE A 150 -3.79 0.91 9.51
C PHE A 150 -3.23 -0.49 9.83
N LEU A 151 -2.49 -1.10 8.91
CA LEU A 151 -1.95 -2.45 9.12
C LEU A 151 -0.89 -2.51 10.23
N ASN A 152 -0.15 -1.43 10.45
CA ASN A 152 0.76 -1.33 11.58
C ASN A 152 0.00 -1.26 12.91
N GLU A 153 -1.14 -0.57 12.97
CA GLU A 153 -2.00 -0.57 14.16
C GLU A 153 -2.59 -1.96 14.45
N VAL A 154 -3.06 -2.66 13.40
CA VAL A 154 -3.51 -4.06 13.49
C VAL A 154 -2.38 -4.96 14.01
N GLU A 155 -1.18 -4.84 13.45
CA GLU A 155 -0.03 -5.64 13.86
C GLU A 155 0.39 -5.33 15.32
N LEU A 156 0.42 -4.06 15.72
CA LEU A 156 0.74 -3.67 17.10
C LEU A 156 -0.27 -4.26 18.09
N ALA A 157 -1.54 -4.35 17.71
CA ALA A 157 -2.56 -4.99 18.52
C ALA A 157 -2.31 -6.49 18.71
N THR A 158 -1.74 -7.19 17.71
CA THR A 158 -1.32 -8.60 17.88
C THR A 158 -0.24 -8.76 18.95
N LYS A 159 0.65 -7.76 19.12
CA LYS A 159 1.78 -7.78 20.06
C LYS A 159 1.39 -7.48 21.50
N ARG A 160 0.24 -6.82 21.73
CA ARG A 160 -0.24 -6.46 23.06
C ARG A 160 -0.82 -7.70 23.76
N ASN A 161 -0.15 -8.17 24.80
CA ASN A 161 -0.74 -9.15 25.71
C ASN A 161 -1.87 -8.48 26.51
N PRO A 162 -3.03 -9.12 26.72
CA PRO A 162 -4.14 -8.56 27.50
C PRO A 162 -3.80 -8.22 28.96
N GLY A 163 -2.63 -8.63 29.46
CA GLY A 163 -2.14 -8.32 30.81
C GLY A 163 -1.45 -6.95 30.98
N GLU A 164 -1.09 -6.23 29.91
CA GLU A 164 -0.37 -4.95 30.04
C GLU A 164 -1.28 -3.73 30.18
N SER A 165 -2.51 -3.78 29.67
CA SER A 165 -3.49 -2.69 29.78
C SER A 165 -4.14 -2.58 31.15
N SER A 166 -4.06 -3.62 31.99
CA SER A 166 -4.71 -3.66 33.31
C SER A 166 -3.84 -3.13 34.47
N ARG A 167 -2.61 -2.64 34.20
CA ARG A 167 -1.67 -2.17 35.23
C ARG A 167 -1.58 -0.65 35.42
N LYS A 168 -2.47 0.13 34.82
CA LYS A 168 -2.59 1.58 35.09
C LYS A 168 -4.02 1.96 35.47
N LYS A 169 -4.40 1.65 36.70
CA LYS A 169 -5.33 2.44 37.51
C LYS A 169 -4.93 2.32 38.98
#